data_AF-X1PII0-F1
#
_entry.id   AF-X1PII0-F1
#
_cell.length_a   1.000
_cell.length_b   1.000
_cell.length_c   1.000
_cell.angle_alpha   90.00
_cell.angle_beta   90.00
_cell.angle_gamma   90.00
#
_symmetry.space_group_name_H-M   'P 1'
#
loop_
_entity.id
_entity.type
_entity.pdbx_description
1 polymer ?
#
loop_
_entity_poly.entity_id
_entity_poly.type
_entity_poly.pdbx_seq_one_letter_code
_entity_poly.pdbx_strand_id
1 'polypeptide(L)'
;TLGAQMAGGFASLKEWIVNLDKDFYQVPFPDGYINEDTSFESFKSALKAKGVTPDMIAAVITEAYQGGIAGFADVEYMQELRQWCTKNKVLLIDDEVQAGFGRTGKMFAIEHYGIEPDIICCGKGISGGLPLSAVLGKSEFMDLYGPNGA
;
A
#
# COMPACT_ATOMS: atom_id res chain seq x y z
N THR A 1 -0.97 -15.35 -0.43
CA THR A 1 -1.17 -15.94 -1.77
C THR A 1 -0.02 -15.53 -2.68
N LEU A 2 0.10 -16.05 -3.90
CA LEU A 2 1.16 -15.66 -4.83
C LEU A 2 1.14 -14.13 -5.12
N GLY A 3 -0.04 -13.57 -5.38
CA GLY A 3 -0.21 -12.12 -5.62
C GLY A 3 0.23 -11.26 -4.43
N ALA A 4 -0.15 -11.64 -3.20
CA ALA A 4 0.32 -10.94 -2.00
C ALA A 4 1.86 -11.01 -1.85
N GLN A 5 2.47 -12.15 -2.21
CA GLN A 5 3.91 -12.29 -2.18
C GLN A 5 4.61 -11.42 -3.24
N MET A 6 4.00 -11.28 -4.44
CA MET A 6 4.50 -10.41 -5.50
C MET A 6 4.42 -8.92 -5.11
N ALA A 7 3.39 -8.53 -4.37
CA ALA A 7 3.21 -7.16 -3.85
C ALA A 7 4.28 -6.75 -2.82
N GLY A 8 4.76 -7.69 -1.98
CA GLY A 8 5.71 -7.38 -0.90
C GLY A 8 7.07 -6.84 -1.39
N GLY A 9 7.70 -5.94 -0.64
CA GLY A 9 8.93 -5.24 -1.09
C GLY A 9 10.25 -6.04 -1.02
N PHE A 10 10.30 -7.13 -0.26
CA PHE A 10 11.55 -7.87 -0.03
C PHE A 10 11.86 -8.87 -1.15
N ALA A 11 12.95 -8.64 -1.88
CA ALA A 11 13.38 -9.49 -3.00
C ALA A 11 13.69 -10.94 -2.57
N SER A 12 14.32 -11.14 -1.41
CA SER A 12 14.66 -12.46 -0.88
C SER A 12 13.43 -13.35 -0.65
N LEU A 13 12.27 -12.76 -0.34
CA LEU A 13 11.03 -13.51 -0.14
C LEU A 13 10.39 -13.98 -1.46
N LYS A 14 10.99 -13.63 -2.60
CA LYS A 14 10.49 -13.95 -3.95
C LYS A 14 11.39 -14.90 -4.73
N GLU A 15 12.54 -15.32 -4.18
CA GLU A 15 13.55 -16.15 -4.90
C GLU A 15 13.01 -17.49 -5.41
N TRP A 16 11.98 -18.03 -4.74
CA TRP A 16 11.32 -19.28 -5.13
C TRP A 16 10.27 -19.11 -6.24
N ILE A 17 9.92 -17.87 -6.61
CA ILE A 17 8.92 -17.58 -7.64
C ILE A 17 9.62 -17.58 -9.01
N VAL A 18 9.33 -18.61 -9.82
CA VAL A 18 9.95 -18.78 -11.14
C VAL A 18 9.58 -17.65 -12.11
N ASN A 19 8.31 -17.21 -12.09
CA ASN A 19 7.79 -16.17 -12.97
C ASN A 19 7.21 -15.03 -12.13
N LEU A 20 8.00 -13.96 -11.97
CA LEU A 20 7.50 -12.72 -11.37
C LEU A 20 6.59 -12.01 -12.37
N ASP A 21 5.43 -11.59 -11.89
CA ASP A 21 4.56 -10.74 -12.69
C ASP A 21 5.25 -9.38 -12.88
N LYS A 22 5.37 -8.98 -14.15
CA LYS A 22 6.05 -7.76 -14.59
C LYS A 22 5.27 -6.49 -14.27
N ASP A 23 4.00 -6.63 -13.91
CA ASP A 23 3.09 -5.50 -13.65
C ASP A 23 3.09 -5.11 -12.14
N PHE A 24 3.92 -5.75 -11.31
CA PHE A 24 4.22 -5.30 -9.94
C PHE A 24 5.48 -4.44 -9.91
N TYR A 25 5.30 -3.12 -9.76
CA TYR A 25 6.40 -2.17 -9.67
C TYR A 25 6.71 -1.79 -8.22
N GLN A 26 7.92 -2.11 -7.76
CA GLN A 26 8.41 -1.70 -6.44
C GLN A 26 9.08 -0.33 -6.50
N VAL A 27 8.67 0.58 -5.64
CA VAL A 27 9.22 1.93 -5.49
C VAL A 27 9.84 2.08 -4.09
N PRO A 28 10.84 2.98 -3.90
CA PRO A 28 11.41 3.24 -2.58
C PRO A 28 10.35 3.75 -1.61
N PHE A 29 10.40 3.25 -0.36
CA PHE A 29 9.57 3.76 0.73
C PHE A 29 10.28 4.93 1.43
N PRO A 30 9.63 6.07 1.69
CA PRO A 30 10.27 7.31 2.14
C PRO A 30 10.49 7.33 3.66
N ASP A 31 11.31 6.43 4.19
CA ASP A 31 11.50 6.28 5.64
C ASP A 31 12.59 7.18 6.25
N GLY A 32 13.42 7.82 5.42
CA GLY A 32 14.50 8.71 5.87
C GLY A 32 15.69 8.00 6.52
N TYR A 33 15.68 6.66 6.58
CA TYR A 33 16.76 5.85 7.17
C TYR A 33 17.40 4.90 6.14
N ILE A 34 16.62 4.02 5.52
CA ILE A 34 17.04 3.16 4.40
C ILE A 34 17.04 3.97 3.11
N ASN A 35 15.98 4.74 2.86
CA ASN A 35 15.91 5.69 1.75
C ASN A 35 15.97 7.11 2.31
N GLU A 36 17.09 7.81 2.09
CA GLU A 36 17.31 9.17 2.59
C GLU A 36 16.37 10.21 1.95
N ASP A 37 15.99 10.01 0.68
CA ASP A 37 15.06 10.88 -0.03
C ASP A 37 13.61 10.56 0.35
N THR A 38 13.06 11.39 1.23
CA THR A 38 11.66 11.30 1.67
C THR A 38 10.70 12.11 0.80
N SER A 39 11.17 12.78 -0.24
CA SER A 39 10.32 13.61 -1.11
C SER A 39 9.45 12.75 -2.02
N PHE A 40 8.29 13.27 -2.41
CA PHE A 40 7.42 12.58 -3.37
C PHE A 40 8.01 12.52 -4.80
N GLU A 41 9.07 13.28 -5.08
CA GLU A 41 9.83 13.15 -6.34
C GLU A 41 10.51 11.79 -6.46
N SER A 42 10.88 11.14 -5.35
CA SER A 42 11.46 9.79 -5.35
C SER A 42 10.49 8.76 -5.98
N PHE A 43 9.20 8.83 -5.63
CA PHE A 43 8.14 8.00 -6.20
C PHE A 43 8.02 8.20 -7.72
N LYS A 44 7.88 9.46 -8.15
CA LYS A 44 7.73 9.81 -9.57
C LYS A 44 8.96 9.42 -10.38
N SER A 45 10.15 9.61 -9.82
CA SER A 45 11.42 9.23 -10.45
C SER A 45 11.54 7.71 -10.58
N ALA A 46 11.13 6.96 -9.58
CA ALA A 46 11.12 5.50 -9.62
C ALA A 46 10.17 4.95 -10.70
N LEU A 47 8.96 5.52 -10.84
CA LEU A 47 8.04 5.16 -11.92
C LEU A 47 8.63 5.49 -13.30
N LYS A 48 9.19 6.70 -13.46
CA LYS A 48 9.82 7.13 -14.71
C LYS A 48 10.99 6.23 -15.11
N ALA A 49 11.84 5.83 -14.16
CA ALA A 49 12.97 4.93 -14.40
C ALA A 49 12.52 3.55 -14.90
N LYS A 50 11.31 3.12 -14.54
CA LYS A 50 10.69 1.88 -15.00
C LYS A 50 9.87 2.04 -16.28
N GLY A 51 9.78 3.25 -16.83
CA GLY A 51 8.95 3.54 -18.00
C GLY A 51 7.45 3.42 -17.75
N VAL A 52 7.01 3.55 -16.49
CA VAL A 52 5.60 3.40 -16.10
C VAL A 52 4.95 4.78 -16.08
N THR A 53 3.84 4.91 -16.80
CA THR A 53 3.00 6.11 -16.80
C THR A 53 1.76 5.89 -15.93
N PRO A 54 1.13 6.96 -15.40
CA PRO A 54 0.00 6.81 -14.47
C PRO A 54 -1.18 6.01 -15.03
N ASP A 55 -1.44 6.08 -16.34
CA ASP A 55 -2.50 5.33 -17.04
C ASP A 55 -2.28 3.81 -17.09
N MET A 56 -1.06 3.35 -16.78
CA MET A 56 -0.73 1.93 -16.64
C MET A 56 -0.97 1.39 -15.23
N ILE A 57 -1.31 2.25 -14.26
CA ILE A 57 -1.35 1.90 -12.84
C ILE A 57 -2.80 1.78 -12.37
N ALA A 58 -3.19 0.59 -11.90
CA ALA A 58 -4.51 0.39 -11.29
C ALA A 58 -4.55 0.87 -9.83
N ALA A 59 -3.50 0.59 -9.06
CA ALA A 59 -3.44 0.90 -7.64
C ALA A 59 -1.99 1.10 -7.16
N VAL A 60 -1.84 1.85 -6.07
CA VAL A 60 -0.66 1.87 -5.22
C VAL A 60 -1.01 1.18 -3.91
N ILE A 61 -0.23 0.16 -3.52
CA ILE A 61 -0.28 -0.45 -2.18
C ILE A 61 0.88 0.12 -1.36
N THR A 62 0.58 0.55 -0.14
CA THR A 62 1.58 0.97 0.83
C THR A 62 1.16 0.54 2.23
N GLU A 63 2.11 0.44 3.17
CA GLU A 63 1.83 0.39 4.59
C GLU A 63 1.97 1.82 5.14
N ALA A 64 0.95 2.36 5.82
CA ALA A 64 1.07 3.63 6.56
C ALA A 64 2.18 3.60 7.61
N TYR A 65 2.46 2.42 8.16
CA TYR A 65 3.61 2.14 9.01
C TYR A 65 4.25 0.84 8.52
N GLN A 66 5.44 0.91 7.95
CA GLN A 66 6.08 -0.23 7.34
C GLN A 66 6.61 -1.18 8.43
N GLY A 67 5.93 -2.31 8.59
CA GLY A 67 6.15 -3.22 9.70
C GLY A 67 7.52 -3.88 9.74
N GLY A 68 8.14 -4.09 8.57
CA GLY A 68 9.46 -4.72 8.44
C GLY A 68 10.62 -3.86 8.92
N ILE A 69 10.47 -2.54 8.88
CA ILE A 69 11.51 -1.57 9.26
C ILE A 69 11.10 -0.72 10.47
N ALA A 70 9.88 -0.92 10.97
CA ALA A 70 9.29 -0.18 12.08
C ALA A 70 9.24 1.35 11.85
N GLY A 71 8.99 1.78 10.61
CA GLY A 71 9.11 3.17 10.17
C GLY A 71 7.82 3.78 9.61
N PHE A 72 7.63 5.07 9.85
CA PHE A 72 6.62 5.89 9.20
C PHE A 72 7.20 6.57 7.97
N ALA A 73 6.37 6.77 6.95
CA ALA A 73 6.65 7.73 5.88
C ALA A 73 6.51 9.17 6.39
N ASP A 74 7.13 10.11 5.67
CA ASP A 74 6.91 11.55 5.83
C ASP A 74 5.45 11.94 5.55
N VAL A 75 4.92 12.93 6.28
CA VAL A 75 3.50 13.30 6.21
C VAL A 75 3.17 13.95 4.87
N GLU A 76 4.01 14.87 4.42
CA GLU A 76 3.87 15.58 3.16
C GLU A 76 3.94 14.58 1.99
N TYR A 77 4.84 13.58 2.04
CA TYR A 77 4.88 12.52 1.03
C TYR A 77 3.53 11.79 0.90
N MET A 78 2.96 11.35 2.02
CA MET A 78 1.71 10.57 2.00
C MET A 78 0.53 11.40 1.49
N GLN A 79 0.50 12.69 1.84
CA GLN A 79 -0.51 13.62 1.32
C GLN A 79 -0.35 13.85 -0.19
N GLU A 80 0.87 14.03 -0.69
CA GLU A 80 1.15 14.12 -2.12
C GLU A 80 0.80 12.83 -2.87
N LEU A 81 1.11 11.67 -2.29
CA LEU A 81 0.73 10.36 -2.84
C LEU A 81 -0.79 10.25 -3.00
N ARG A 82 -1.56 10.64 -1.98
CA ARG A 82 -3.03 10.65 -2.06
C ARG A 82 -3.52 11.57 -3.18
N GLN A 83 -3.01 12.80 -3.25
CA GLN A 83 -3.39 13.75 -4.28
C GLN A 83 -3.05 13.24 -5.68
N TRP A 84 -1.87 12.64 -5.84
CA TRP A 84 -1.43 12.03 -7.09
C TRP A 84 -2.33 10.86 -7.49
N CYS A 85 -2.67 9.97 -6.54
CA CYS A 85 -3.58 8.85 -6.81
C CYS A 85 -4.95 9.35 -7.30
N THR A 86 -5.53 10.34 -6.60
CA THR A 86 -6.81 10.95 -6.98
C THR A 86 -6.75 11.60 -8.36
N LYS A 87 -5.70 12.39 -8.64
CA LYS A 87 -5.53 13.08 -9.94
C LYS A 87 -5.43 12.10 -11.11
N ASN A 88 -4.79 10.95 -10.89
CA ASN A 88 -4.52 9.98 -11.94
C ASN A 88 -5.53 8.82 -11.99
N LYS A 89 -6.59 8.86 -11.17
CA LYS A 89 -7.58 7.77 -11.03
C LYS A 89 -6.94 6.42 -10.66
N VAL A 90 -5.92 6.49 -9.82
CA VAL A 90 -5.24 5.32 -9.25
C VAL A 90 -5.79 5.08 -7.85
N LEU A 91 -6.11 3.84 -7.51
CA LEU A 91 -6.56 3.50 -6.16
C LEU A 91 -5.39 3.56 -5.18
N LEU A 92 -5.61 4.18 -4.02
CA LEU A 92 -4.69 4.06 -2.88
C LEU A 92 -5.18 2.94 -1.97
N ILE A 93 -4.36 1.92 -1.78
CA ILE A 93 -4.60 0.82 -0.88
C ILE A 93 -3.62 0.92 0.28
N ASP A 94 -4.14 0.91 1.49
CA ASP A 94 -3.35 0.94 2.71
C ASP A 94 -3.39 -0.42 3.42
N ASP A 95 -2.21 -1.01 3.64
CA ASP A 95 -2.07 -2.27 4.34
C ASP A 95 -1.89 -2.04 5.85
N GLU A 96 -3.01 -2.15 6.56
CA GLU A 96 -3.10 -1.99 8.02
C GLU A 96 -3.03 -3.35 8.75
N VAL A 97 -2.62 -4.43 8.08
CA VAL A 97 -2.54 -5.77 8.70
C VAL A 97 -1.65 -5.74 9.93
N GLN A 98 -0.55 -4.97 9.94
CA GLN A 98 0.32 -4.83 11.10
C GLN A 98 -0.01 -3.65 12.02
N ALA A 99 -0.36 -2.50 11.42
CA ALA A 99 -0.39 -1.21 12.10
C ALA A 99 -1.79 -0.78 12.55
N GLY A 100 -2.83 -1.47 12.10
CA GLY A 100 -4.21 -1.20 12.49
C GLY A 100 -4.53 -1.66 13.91
N PHE A 101 -5.76 -1.38 14.32
CA PHE A 101 -6.36 -1.77 15.60
C PHE A 101 -5.55 -1.30 16.82
N GLY A 102 -5.10 -0.05 16.80
CA GLY A 102 -4.48 0.59 17.98
C GLY A 102 -2.97 0.44 18.08
N ARG A 103 -2.30 -0.29 17.17
CA ARG A 103 -0.85 -0.56 17.27
C ARG A 103 -0.01 0.72 17.37
N THR A 104 -0.42 1.78 16.68
CA THR A 104 0.29 3.07 16.61
C THR A 104 -0.36 4.17 17.46
N GLY A 105 -1.33 3.83 18.31
CA GLY A 105 -2.09 4.80 19.12
C GLY A 105 -3.29 5.45 18.41
N LYS A 106 -3.54 5.07 17.15
CA LYS A 106 -4.72 5.41 16.34
C LYS A 106 -5.45 4.13 15.94
N MET A 107 -6.71 4.22 15.48
CA MET A 107 -7.43 3.01 15.04
C MET A 107 -6.73 2.41 13.82
N PHE A 108 -6.37 3.26 12.86
CA PHE A 108 -5.54 2.93 11.71
C PHE A 108 -4.33 3.88 11.69
N ALA A 109 -3.14 3.39 11.33
CA ALA A 109 -1.95 4.22 11.20
C ALA A 109 -2.07 5.31 10.13
N ILE A 110 -2.85 5.10 9.08
CA ILE A 110 -3.09 6.12 8.03
C ILE A 110 -3.71 7.41 8.58
N GLU A 111 -4.38 7.34 9.73
CA GLU A 111 -4.95 8.51 10.42
C GLU A 111 -3.88 9.52 10.85
N HIS A 112 -2.62 9.10 11.03
CA HIS A 112 -1.51 10.01 11.33
C HIS A 112 -1.20 10.97 10.17
N TYR A 113 -1.61 10.63 8.95
CA TYR A 113 -1.35 11.41 7.74
C TYR A 113 -2.49 12.36 7.34
N GLY A 114 -3.66 12.21 7.95
CA GLY A 114 -4.84 13.02 7.62
C GLY A 114 -5.39 12.76 6.21
N ILE A 115 -5.20 11.55 5.67
CA ILE A 115 -5.70 11.13 4.35
C ILE A 115 -6.61 9.91 4.47
N GLU A 116 -7.44 9.70 3.45
CA GLU A 116 -8.32 8.54 3.33
C GLU A 116 -7.90 7.67 2.13
N PRO A 117 -7.57 6.38 2.35
CA PRO A 117 -7.31 5.43 1.28
C PRO A 117 -8.62 4.96 0.63
N ASP A 118 -8.54 4.39 -0.56
CA ASP A 118 -9.69 3.81 -1.25
C ASP A 118 -10.03 2.41 -0.72
N ILE A 119 -9.00 1.67 -0.28
CA ILE A 119 -9.10 0.33 0.29
C ILE A 119 -8.16 0.20 1.49
N ILE A 120 -8.58 -0.51 2.54
CA ILE A 120 -7.76 -0.89 3.69
C ILE A 120 -7.72 -2.42 3.81
N CYS A 121 -6.53 -2.99 3.92
CA CYS A 121 -6.33 -4.40 4.24
C CYS A 121 -6.21 -4.59 5.76
N CYS A 122 -6.96 -5.54 6.33
CA CYS A 122 -6.97 -5.81 7.76
C CYS A 122 -6.65 -7.28 8.06
N GLY A 123 -5.95 -7.50 9.17
CA GLY A 123 -5.62 -8.82 9.71
C GLY A 123 -5.11 -8.67 11.14
N LYS A 124 -4.35 -9.67 11.62
CA LYS A 124 -3.68 -9.70 12.94
C LYS A 124 -4.54 -9.15 14.09
N GLY A 125 -4.41 -7.86 14.40
CA GLY A 125 -5.07 -7.19 15.53
C GLY A 125 -6.60 -7.18 15.45
N ILE A 126 -7.19 -7.33 14.27
CA ILE A 126 -8.66 -7.26 14.04
C ILE A 126 -9.48 -8.19 14.94
N SER A 127 -8.90 -9.33 15.35
CA SER A 127 -9.61 -10.39 16.06
C SER A 127 -8.96 -10.78 17.39
N GLY A 128 -7.89 -10.10 17.79
CA GLY A 128 -7.12 -10.47 18.99
C GLY A 128 -6.47 -11.86 18.92
N GLY A 129 -6.26 -12.42 17.71
CA GLY A 129 -5.53 -13.68 17.51
C GLY A 129 -6.32 -14.81 16.83
N LEU A 130 -7.61 -14.62 16.55
CA LEU A 130 -8.37 -15.58 15.74
C LEU A 130 -8.10 -15.39 14.24
N PRO A 131 -8.16 -16.43 13.40
CA PRO A 131 -7.95 -16.28 11.95
C PRO A 131 -9.07 -15.45 11.31
N LEU A 132 -8.81 -14.16 11.12
CA LEU A 132 -9.71 -13.22 10.47
C LEU A 132 -8.91 -12.20 9.68
N SER A 133 -9.35 -11.95 8.45
CA SER A 133 -8.90 -10.87 7.60
C SER A 133 -10.10 -10.16 7.01
N ALA A 134 -9.97 -8.86 6.73
CA ALA A 134 -11.00 -8.09 6.06
C ALA A 134 -10.36 -7.17 5.02
N VAL A 135 -11.12 -6.86 3.98
CA VAL A 135 -10.82 -5.78 3.04
C VAL A 135 -11.94 -4.78 3.21
N LEU A 136 -11.60 -3.56 3.59
CA LEU A 136 -12.53 -2.44 3.71
C LEU A 136 -12.32 -1.55 2.50
N GLY A 137 -13.38 -0.99 1.93
CA GLY A 137 -13.24 -0.08 0.80
C GLY A 137 -14.52 0.68 0.51
N LYS A 138 -14.41 1.72 -0.32
CA LYS A 138 -15.58 2.49 -0.76
C LYS A 138 -16.57 1.59 -1.49
N SER A 139 -17.86 1.79 -1.25
CA SER A 139 -18.93 0.97 -1.83
C SER A 139 -18.86 0.93 -3.36
N GLU A 140 -18.53 2.05 -4.00
CA GLU A 140 -18.37 2.13 -5.46
C GLU A 140 -17.33 1.16 -6.04
N PHE A 141 -16.34 0.73 -5.24
CA PHE A 141 -15.34 -0.27 -5.64
C PHE A 141 -15.72 -1.68 -5.19
N MET A 142 -16.30 -1.82 -4.00
CA MET A 142 -16.68 -3.12 -3.44
C MET A 142 -17.90 -3.72 -4.15
N ASP A 143 -18.78 -2.87 -4.68
CA ASP A 143 -20.03 -3.27 -5.33
C ASP A 143 -19.89 -3.43 -6.86
N LEU A 144 -18.67 -3.33 -7.41
CA LEU A 144 -18.42 -3.49 -8.86
C LEU A 144 -18.85 -4.86 -9.37
N TYR A 145 -18.76 -5.89 -8.54
CA TYR A 145 -19.17 -7.24 -8.88
C TYR A 145 -20.42 -7.61 -8.10
N GLY A 146 -21.42 -8.14 -8.82
CA GLY A 146 -22.62 -8.67 -8.18
C GLY A 146 -22.32 -9.89 -7.31
N PRO A 147 -23.30 -10.35 -6.51
CA PRO A 147 -23.19 -11.63 -5.84
C PRO A 147 -22.85 -12.71 -6.89
N ASN A 148 -21.75 -13.44 -6.67
CA ASN A 148 -21.12 -14.45 -7.53
C ASN A 148 -19.99 -13.99 -8.49
N GLY A 149 -19.52 -12.74 -8.41
CA GLY A 149 -18.27 -12.33 -9.08
C GLY A 149 -18.34 -12.24 -10.60
N ALA A 150 -19.55 -12.05 -11.15
CA ALA A 150 -19.82 -11.75 -12.55
C ALA A 150 -20.66 -10.47 -12.67
#